data_AF-A0A1A8NBS3-F1
#
_entry.id   AF-A0A1A8NBS3-F1
#
_cell.length_a   1.000
_cell.length_b   1.000
_cell.length_c   1.000
_cell.angle_alpha   90.00
_cell.angle_beta   90.00
_cell.angle_gamma   90.00
#
_symmetry.space_group_name_H-M   'P 1'
#
loop_
_entity.id
_entity.type
_entity.pdbx_description
1 polymer ?
#
loop_
_entity_poly.entity_id
_entity_poly.type
_entity_poly.pdbx_seq_one_letter_code
_entity_poly.pdbx_strand_id
1 'polypeptide(L)'
;MTDTILTNGTGDRGGRDSYFKKGCSPNAQTGRSKLQNKRATLNQQIIKQMRMRAGAENLLKATNNNKVKEMVLLELSYINADLQRLMGQLEGLN
;
A
#
# COMPACT_ATOMS: atom_id res chain seq x y z
N MET A 1 27.56 12.98 9.13
CA MET A 1 28.39 12.48 10.24
C MET A 1 27.40 11.89 11.24
N THR A 2 26.95 10.64 11.01
CA THR A 2 27.51 9.39 11.62
C THR A 2 27.22 9.39 13.13
N ASP A 3 26.51 8.48 13.78
CA ASP A 3 26.08 7.11 13.48
C ASP A 3 24.89 6.77 14.41
N THR A 4 23.81 6.17 13.88
CA THR A 4 22.90 5.41 14.75
C THR A 4 23.43 4.00 14.81
N ILE A 5 24.19 3.71 15.87
CA ILE A 5 24.84 2.43 16.13
C ILE A 5 23.79 1.31 16.14
N LEU A 6 23.94 0.40 15.17
CA LEU A 6 23.38 -0.94 15.18
C LEU A 6 23.97 -1.71 16.37
N THR A 7 23.16 -1.97 17.41
CA THR A 7 23.56 -2.94 18.44
C THR A 7 23.08 -4.32 18.02
N ASN A 8 23.99 -5.05 17.37
CA ASN A 8 23.92 -6.50 17.23
C ASN A 8 24.00 -7.14 18.62
N GLY A 9 22.91 -7.77 19.05
CA GLY A 9 22.86 -8.61 20.24
C GLY A 9 22.69 -10.08 19.87
N THR A 10 23.69 -10.68 19.21
CA THR A 10 23.77 -12.14 19.04
C THR A 10 24.35 -12.76 20.31
N GLY A 11 23.46 -13.07 21.26
CA GLY A 11 23.76 -13.91 22.43
C GLY A 11 23.26 -15.33 22.20
N ASP A 12 24.04 -16.14 21.50
CA ASP A 12 23.88 -17.59 21.39
C ASP A 12 24.28 -18.26 22.72
N ARG A 13 23.32 -18.83 23.49
CA ARG A 13 23.54 -19.93 24.45
C ARG A 13 22.22 -20.66 24.78
N GLY A 14 22.18 -21.97 24.48
CA GLY A 14 21.41 -22.94 25.27
C GLY A 14 20.36 -23.73 24.49
N GLY A 15 20.72 -24.94 24.05
CA GLY A 15 19.85 -25.86 23.33
C GLY A 15 18.78 -26.57 24.16
N ARG A 16 17.70 -26.98 23.48
CA ARG A 16 17.01 -28.29 23.56
C ARG A 16 15.69 -28.25 22.79
N ASP A 17 15.51 -29.24 21.93
CA ASP A 17 14.22 -29.87 21.59
C ASP A 17 13.10 -29.01 20.95
N SER A 18 13.06 -29.10 19.61
CA SER A 18 11.87 -29.48 18.84
C SER A 18 10.53 -28.76 19.10
N TYR A 19 10.31 -27.57 18.54
CA TYR A 19 8.96 -27.14 18.12
C TYR A 19 8.92 -26.01 17.05
N PHE A 20 9.97 -25.86 16.23
CA PHE A 20 9.85 -25.14 14.95
C PHE A 20 9.08 -25.98 13.91
N LYS A 21 7.86 -26.37 14.26
CA LYS A 21 6.82 -26.85 13.34
C LYS A 21 5.48 -26.23 13.71
N LYS A 22 5.39 -24.92 13.58
CA LYS A 22 4.09 -24.25 13.41
C LYS A 22 4.15 -23.41 12.14
N GLY A 23 3.88 -24.07 11.02
CA GLY A 23 3.66 -23.44 9.70
C GLY A 23 2.36 -22.63 9.66
N CYS A 24 2.14 -21.77 10.65
CA CYS A 24 1.08 -20.77 10.65
C CYS A 24 1.47 -19.69 11.65
N SER A 25 1.80 -18.50 11.16
CA SER A 25 1.99 -17.32 11.99
C SER A 25 0.74 -17.12 12.85
N PRO A 26 0.83 -17.15 14.20
CA PRO A 26 -0.33 -17.06 15.11
C PRO A 26 -1.19 -15.82 14.83
N ASN A 27 -0.55 -14.77 14.32
CA ASN A 27 -1.21 -13.53 13.97
C ASN A 27 -2.12 -13.69 12.75
N ALA A 28 -1.80 -14.55 11.77
CA ALA A 28 -2.47 -14.65 10.46
C ALA A 28 -3.95 -15.02 10.54
N GLN A 29 -4.38 -15.77 11.57
CA GLN A 29 -5.78 -16.16 11.77
C GLN A 29 -6.59 -15.20 12.64
N THR A 30 -5.96 -14.20 13.28
CA THR A 30 -6.65 -13.29 14.20
C THR A 30 -7.47 -12.24 13.44
N GLY A 31 -8.48 -11.64 14.10
CA GLY A 31 -9.20 -10.50 13.53
C GLY A 31 -8.28 -9.33 13.12
N ARG A 32 -7.15 -9.17 13.84
CA ARG A 32 -6.16 -8.12 13.61
C ARG A 32 -5.40 -8.29 12.30
N SER A 33 -4.90 -9.48 11.97
CA SER A 33 -4.21 -9.72 10.69
C SER A 33 -5.13 -9.53 9.50
N LYS A 34 -6.40 -9.98 9.62
CA LYS A 34 -7.40 -9.81 8.56
C LYS A 34 -7.63 -8.33 8.28
N LEU A 35 -7.76 -7.51 9.33
CA LEU A 35 -7.91 -6.07 9.19
C LEU A 35 -6.66 -5.41 8.60
N GLN A 36 -5.48 -5.82 9.06
CA GLN A 36 -4.20 -5.31 8.55
C GLN A 36 -3.98 -5.65 7.07
N ASN A 37 -4.33 -6.86 6.65
CA ASN A 37 -4.29 -7.27 5.24
C ASN A 37 -5.23 -6.42 4.39
N LYS A 38 -6.46 -6.16 4.87
CA LYS A 38 -7.40 -5.26 4.19
C LYS A 38 -6.85 -3.84 4.05
N ARG A 39 -6.29 -3.26 5.13
CA ARG A 39 -5.65 -1.94 5.10
C ARG A 39 -4.48 -1.90 4.11
N ALA A 40 -3.63 -2.93 4.12
CA ALA A 40 -2.51 -3.03 3.20
C ALA A 40 -2.96 -3.07 1.73
N THR A 41 -3.98 -3.88 1.42
CA THR A 41 -4.57 -3.94 0.07
C THR A 41 -5.16 -2.59 -0.36
N LEU A 42 -5.91 -1.92 0.51
CA LEU A 42 -6.47 -0.59 0.19
C LEU A 42 -5.36 0.45 -0.04
N ASN A 43 -4.33 0.47 0.78
CA ASN A 43 -3.18 1.36 0.59
C ASN A 43 -2.46 1.12 -0.74
N GLN A 44 -2.28 -0.15 -1.14
CA GLN A 44 -1.71 -0.48 -2.45
C GLN A 44 -2.58 0.05 -3.59
N GLN A 45 -3.90 -0.07 -3.47
CA GLN A 45 -4.84 0.46 -4.47
C GLN A 45 -4.81 1.99 -4.52
N ILE A 46 -4.77 2.68 -3.38
CA ILE A 46 -4.64 4.15 -3.31
C ILE A 46 -3.35 4.61 -3.97
N ILE A 47 -2.21 3.99 -3.65
CA ILE A 47 -0.91 4.32 -4.25
C ILE A 47 -0.96 4.12 -5.76
N LYS A 48 -1.57 3.03 -6.24
CA LYS A 48 -1.77 2.77 -7.67
C LYS A 48 -2.57 3.89 -8.32
N GLN A 49 -3.71 4.27 -7.75
CA GLN A 49 -4.56 5.32 -8.30
C GLN A 49 -3.89 6.70 -8.27
N MET A 50 -3.13 7.02 -7.22
CA MET A 50 -2.34 8.26 -7.16
C MET A 50 -1.28 8.31 -8.27
N ARG A 51 -0.62 7.18 -8.56
CA ARG A 51 0.33 7.11 -9.69
C ARG A 51 -0.37 7.26 -11.03
N MET A 52 -1.53 6.63 -11.22
CA MET A 52 -2.33 6.79 -12.44
C MET A 52 -2.75 8.24 -12.65
N ARG A 53 -3.22 8.90 -11.59
CA ARG A 53 -3.59 10.32 -11.60
C ARG A 53 -2.41 11.19 -12.03
N ALA A 54 -1.24 11.03 -11.41
CA ALA A 54 -0.04 11.78 -11.77
C ALA A 54 0.35 11.55 -13.24
N GLY A 55 0.24 10.31 -13.74
CA GLY A 55 0.48 9.98 -15.15
C GLY A 55 -0.49 10.69 -16.09
N ALA A 56 -1.78 10.69 -15.77
CA ALA A 56 -2.81 11.36 -16.54
C ALA A 56 -2.64 12.89 -16.53
N GLU A 57 -2.34 13.49 -15.37
CA GLU A 57 -2.04 14.92 -15.26
C GLU A 57 -0.82 15.33 -16.09
N ASN A 58 0.22 14.49 -16.12
CA ASN A 58 1.40 14.72 -16.96
C ASN A 58 1.07 14.63 -18.46
N LEU A 59 0.26 13.65 -18.86
CA LEU A 59 -0.19 13.53 -20.25
C LEU A 59 -1.04 14.73 -20.68
N LEU A 60 -1.93 15.21 -19.81
CA LEU A 60 -2.76 16.40 -20.07
C LEU A 60 -1.92 17.64 -20.33
N LYS A 61 -0.82 17.81 -19.58
CA LYS A 61 0.13 18.91 -19.74
C LYS A 61 0.97 18.78 -21.02
N ALA A 62 1.35 17.56 -21.41
CA ALA A 62 2.23 17.31 -22.53
C ALA A 62 1.51 17.31 -23.90
N THR A 63 0.21 17.01 -23.93
CA THR A 63 -0.54 16.87 -25.19
C THR A 63 -1.11 18.20 -25.69
N ASN A 64 -1.05 18.41 -27.01
CA ASN A 64 -1.74 19.50 -27.70
C ASN A 64 -2.99 19.04 -28.46
N ASN A 65 -3.32 17.74 -28.43
CA ASN A 65 -4.49 17.19 -29.10
C ASN A 65 -5.73 17.29 -28.22
N ASN A 66 -6.73 18.06 -28.64
CA ASN A 66 -7.95 18.30 -27.87
C ASN A 66 -8.75 17.03 -27.57
N LYS A 67 -8.81 16.06 -28.50
CA LYS A 67 -9.50 14.78 -28.26
C LYS A 67 -8.82 13.99 -27.13
N VAL A 68 -7.49 14.00 -27.10
CA VAL A 68 -6.72 13.36 -26.03
C VAL A 68 -6.95 14.09 -24.70
N LYS A 69 -7.01 15.43 -24.70
CA LYS A 69 -7.32 16.20 -23.48
C LYS A 69 -8.68 15.83 -22.91
N GLU A 70 -9.72 15.77 -23.73
CA GLU A 70 -11.07 15.39 -23.29
C GLU A 70 -11.11 13.98 -22.69
N MET A 71 -10.47 13.00 -23.33
CA MET A 71 -10.37 11.64 -22.79
C MET A 71 -9.62 11.62 -21.45
N VAL A 72 -8.48 12.32 -21.36
CA VAL A 72 -7.68 12.37 -20.13
C VAL A 72 -8.46 13.04 -18.98
N LEU A 73 -9.24 14.09 -19.27
CA LEU A 73 -10.09 14.74 -18.26
C LEU A 73 -11.18 13.78 -17.74
N LEU A 74 -11.78 12.99 -18.62
CA LEU A 74 -12.75 11.98 -18.22
C LEU A 74 -12.10 10.90 -17.35
N GLU A 75 -10.95 10.36 -17.75
CA GLU A 75 -10.20 9.37 -16.96
C GLU A 75 -9.77 9.93 -15.60
N LEU A 76 -9.33 11.19 -15.54
CA LEU A 76 -9.02 11.86 -14.26
C LEU A 76 -10.23 11.91 -13.34
N SER A 77 -11.44 12.13 -13.87
CA SER A 77 -12.65 12.13 -13.05
C SER A 77 -12.94 10.74 -12.46
N TYR A 78 -12.77 9.67 -13.24
CA TYR A 78 -12.90 8.29 -12.75
C TYR A 78 -11.85 7.96 -11.69
N ILE A 79 -10.59 8.30 -11.93
CA ILE A 79 -9.50 8.05 -10.97
C ILE A 79 -9.76 8.80 -9.66
N ASN A 80 -10.26 10.03 -9.73
CA ASN A 80 -10.60 10.81 -8.54
C ASN A 80 -11.78 10.20 -7.75
N ALA A 81 -12.82 9.73 -8.44
CA ALA A 81 -13.94 9.03 -7.79
C ALA A 81 -13.47 7.73 -7.11
N ASP A 82 -12.60 6.97 -7.76
CA ASP A 82 -11.98 5.77 -7.19
C ASP A 82 -11.15 6.08 -5.94
N LEU A 83 -10.36 7.15 -5.98
CA LEU A 83 -9.57 7.59 -4.83
C LEU A 83 -10.46 7.95 -3.65
N GLN A 84 -11.52 8.72 -3.86
CA GLN A 84 -12.47 9.07 -2.80
C GLN A 84 -13.11 7.82 -2.19
N ARG A 85 -13.54 6.87 -3.04
CA ARG A 85 -14.10 5.59 -2.58
C ARG A 85 -13.09 4.79 -1.75
N LEU A 86 -11.85 4.66 -2.21
CA LEU A 86 -10.81 3.88 -1.53
C LEU A 86 -10.37 4.51 -0.21
N MET A 87 -10.24 5.85 -0.18
CA MET A 87 -9.92 6.58 1.05
C MET A 87 -11.05 6.43 2.08
N GLY A 88 -12.31 6.59 1.68
CA GLY A 88 -13.45 6.37 2.57
C GLY A 88 -13.53 4.93 3.11
N GLN A 89 -13.20 3.93 2.29
CA GLN A 89 -13.08 2.54 2.74
C GLN A 89 -11.95 2.36 3.75
N LEU A 90 -10.81 3.03 3.56
CA LEU A 90 -9.67 2.94 4.48
C LEU A 90 -9.98 3.63 5.82
N GLU A 91 -10.64 4.79 5.78
CA GLU A 91 -11.13 5.51 6.97
C GLU A 91 -12.08 4.65 7.79
N GLY A 92 -13.04 3.96 7.16
CA GLY A 92 -13.95 3.05 7.86
C GLY A 92 -13.29 1.82 8.49
N LEU A 93 -12.01 1.54 8.20
CA LEU A 93 -11.24 0.46 8.81
C LEU A 93 -10.31 0.93 9.94
N ASN A 94 -10.13 2.25 10.14
CA ASN A 94 -9.23 2.83 11.14
C ASN A 94 -9.95 3.20 12.42
#